data_AF-A0A929K5L5-F1
#
_entry.id   AF-A0A929K5L5-F1
#
_cell.length_a   1.000
_cell.length_b   1.000
_cell.length_c   1.000
_cell.angle_alpha   90.00
_cell.angle_beta   90.00
_cell.angle_gamma   90.00
#
_symmetry.space_group_name_H-M   'P 1'
#
loop_
_entity.id
_entity.type
_entity.pdbx_description
1 polymer ?
#
loop_
_entity_poly.entity_id
_entity_poly.type
_entity_poly.pdbx_seq_one_letter_code
_entity_poly.pdbx_strand_id
1 'polypeptide(L)' 'REVISLGNARILAGISKWEFLEELGRRKIPRHYTEKELGEDLIFAESSL' A
#
# COMPACT_ATOMS: atom_id res chain seq x y z
N ARG A 1 13.09 -9.23 -11.59
CA ARG A 1 13.00 -8.90 -10.16
C ARG A 1 11.67 -9.46 -9.69
N GLU A 2 11.66 -10.42 -8.78
CA GLU A 2 10.41 -10.93 -8.21
C GLU A 2 9.83 -9.85 -7.28
N VAL A 3 8.66 -9.33 -7.63
CA VAL A 3 7.95 -8.34 -6.80
C VAL A 3 6.94 -9.10 -5.96
N ILE A 4 7.16 -9.14 -4.65
CA ILE A 4 6.16 -9.68 -3.72
C ILE A 4 5.05 -8.64 -3.51
N SER A 5 3.83 -9.12 -3.31
CA SER A 5 2.71 -8.23 -2.94
C SER A 5 3.00 -7.53 -1.61
N LEU A 6 2.42 -6.35 -1.43
CA LEU A 6 2.52 -5.59 -0.17
C LEU A 6 2.07 -6.42 1.05
N GLY A 7 1.04 -7.25 0.86
CA GLY A 7 0.56 -8.18 1.89
C GLY A 7 1.59 -9.23 2.28
N ASN A 8 2.25 -9.86 1.31
CA ASN A 8 3.29 -10.85 1.58
C ASN A 8 4.53 -10.20 2.21
N ALA A 9 4.92 -9.01 1.77
CA ALA A 9 6.00 -8.25 2.38
C ALA A 9 5.73 -7.95 3.87
N ARG A 10 4.48 -7.59 4.21
CA ARG A 10 4.06 -7.38 5.60
C ARG A 10 4.11 -8.67 6.42
N ILE A 11 3.61 -9.78 5.86
CA ILE A 11 3.64 -11.10 6.54
C ILE A 11 5.08 -11.50 6.85
N LEU A 12 5.99 -11.32 5.89
CA LEU A 12 7.42 -11.60 6.09
C LEU A 12 8.07 -10.67 7.13
N ALA A 13 7.61 -9.42 7.22
CA ALA A 13 8.12 -8.48 8.22
C ALA A 13 7.65 -8.79 9.65
N GLY A 14 6.62 -9.64 9.84
CA GLY A 14 6.16 -10.06 11.17
C GLY A 14 5.55 -8.96 12.03
N ILE A 15 5.17 -7.82 11.43
CA ILE A 15 4.62 -6.65 12.13
C ILE A 15 3.17 -6.38 11.75
N SER A 16 2.50 -5.55 12.56
CA SER A 16 1.12 -5.14 12.29
C SER A 16 1.03 -4.32 10.99
N LYS A 17 -0.19 -4.19 10.47
CA LYS A 17 -0.46 -3.36 9.28
C LYS A 17 -0.02 -1.92 9.49
N TRP A 18 -0.28 -1.35 10.67
CA TRP A 18 0.04 0.05 10.96
C TRP A 18 1.55 0.27 11.05
N GLU A 19 2.27 -0.55 11.80
CA GLU A 19 3.73 -0.48 11.91
C GLU A 19 4.40 -0.65 10.53
N PHE A 20 3.87 -1.55 9.70
CA PHE A 20 4.39 -1.76 8.35
C PHE A 20 4.22 -0.52 7.47
N LEU A 21 3.04 0.11 7.50
CA LEU A 21 2.77 1.32 6.70
C LEU A 21 3.58 2.52 7.19
N GLU A 22 3.76 2.64 8.51
CA GLU A 22 4.62 3.64 9.13
C GLU A 22 6.07 3.48 8.68
N GLU A 23 6.61 2.26 8.72
CA GLU A 23 7.99 1.99 8.32
C GLU A 23 8.24 2.27 6.84
N LEU A 24 7.28 1.96 5.96
CA LEU A 24 7.33 2.35 4.54
C LEU A 24 7.38 3.88 4.38
N GLY A 25 6.57 4.61 5.16
CA GLY A 25 6.55 6.07 5.16
C GLY A 25 7.86 6.67 5.67
N ARG A 26 8.37 6.17 6.80
CA ARG A 26 9.65 6.59 7.41
C ARG A 26 10.82 6.42 6.46
N ARG A 27 10.87 5.31 5.73
CA ARG A 27 11.91 5.00 4.73
C ARG A 27 11.67 5.66 3.36
N LYS A 28 10.56 6.39 3.19
CA LYS A 28 10.15 7.01 1.92
C LYS A 28 10.13 6.01 0.76
N ILE A 29 9.72 4.77 1.02
CA ILE A 29 9.63 3.73 -0.02
C ILE A 29 8.56 4.17 -1.03
N PRO A 30 8.90 4.33 -2.32
CA PRO A 30 7.92 4.70 -3.34
C PRO A 30 6.84 3.63 -3.42
N ARG A 31 5.60 4.03 -3.10
CA ARG A 31 4.42 3.19 -3.34
C ARG A 31 4.14 3.29 -4.83
N HIS A 32 4.04 2.13 -5.49
CA HIS A 32 3.61 2.07 -6.89
C HIS A 32 2.10 2.25 -6.87
N TYR A 33 1.70 3.49 -6.62
CA TYR A 33 0.32 3.92 -6.62
C TYR A 33 0.27 5.07 -7.61
N THR A 34 -0.18 4.73 -8.81
CA THR A 34 -0.30 5.64 -9.92
C THR A 34 -1.47 6.59 -9.70
N GLU A 35 -1.44 7.75 -10.36
CA GLU A 35 -2.59 8.69 -10.35
C GLU A 35 -3.87 8.01 -10.85
N LYS A 36 -3.73 7.02 -11.74
CA LYS A 36 -4.84 6.20 -12.22
C LYS A 36 -5.44 5.34 -11.10
N GLU A 37 -4.60 4.60 -10.36
CA GLU A 37 -5.05 3.78 -9.22
C GLU A 37 -5.69 4.64 -8.13
N LEU A 38 -5.16 5.85 -7.88
CA LEU A 38 -5.80 6.82 -6.98
C LEU A 38 -7.18 7.24 -7.47
N GLY A 39 -7.32 7.56 -8.75
CA GLY A 39 -8.59 7.93 -9.35
C GLY A 39 -9.64 6.82 -9.25
N GLU A 40 -9.24 5.58 -9.52
CA GLU A 40 -10.11 4.40 -9.41
C GLU A 40 -10.59 4.18 -7.97
N ASP A 41 -9.70 4.31 -6.97
CA ASP A 41 -10.06 4.16 -5.56
C ASP A 41 -10.96 5.29 -5.04
N LEU A 42 -10.75 6.53 -5.51
CA LEU A 42 -11.63 7.65 -5.17
C LEU A 42 -13.05 7.45 -5.72
N ILE A 43 -13.18 7.02 -6.98
CA ILE A 43 -14.47 6.69 -7.58
C ILE A 43 -15.15 5.56 -6.78
N PHE A 44 -14.40 4.52 -6.42
CA PHE A 44 -14.93 3.42 -5.61
C PHE A 44 -15.44 3.90 -4.24
N ALA A 45 -14.66 4.74 -3.56
CA ALA A 45 -15.02 5.30 -2.26
C ALA A 45 -16.27 6.19 -2.33
N GLU A 46 -16.39 7.03 -3.36
CA GLU A 46 -17.57 7.88 -3.59
C GLU A 46 -18.81 7.07 -3.98
N SER A 47 -18.64 5.98 -4.73
CA SER A 47 -19.75 5.09 -5.13
C SER A 47 -20.27 4.19 -4.00
N SER A 48 -19.55 4.13 -2.88
CA SER A 48 -19.90 3.33 -1.70
C SER A 48 -20.61 4.14 -0.61
N LEU A 49 -20.92 5.41 -0.87
CA LEU A 49 -21.71 6.33 -0.05
C LEU A 49 -23.13 6.49 -0.61
#